data_AF-A0A172ZIB7-F1
#
_entry.id   AF-A0A172ZIB7-F1
#
_cell.length_a   1.000
_cell.length_b   1.000
_cell.length_c   1.000
_cell.angle_alpha   90.00
_cell.angle_beta   90.00
_cell.angle_gamma   90.00
#
_symmetry.space_group_name_H-M   'P 1'
#
loop_
_entity.id
_entity.type
_entity.pdbx_description
1 polymer ?
#
loop_
_entity_poly.entity_id
_entity_poly.type
_entity_poly.pdbx_seq_one_letter_code
_entity_poly.pdbx_strand_id
1 'polypeptide(L)' 'MINNNFKEELMMREFIEGSHKHTNSLIHEKSPYLLQHAHNPVNWMAWGAEAFTKAKREGKPVFLSVGYS' A
#
# COMPACT_ATOMS: atom_id res chain seq x y z
N MET A 1 -15.95 -33.03 -16.52
CA MET A 1 -16.78 -31.83 -16.28
C MET A 1 -16.43 -31.32 -14.90
N ILE A 2 -15.81 -30.13 -14.79
CA ILE A 2 -15.44 -29.55 -13.49
C ILE A 2 -16.73 -29.03 -12.85
N ASN A 3 -16.97 -29.41 -11.59
CA ASN A 3 -18.19 -29.11 -10.83
C ASN A 3 -18.34 -27.59 -10.63
N ASN A 4 -19.55 -27.04 -10.75
CA ASN A 4 -19.80 -25.58 -10.69
C ASN A 4 -19.27 -24.91 -9.41
N ASN A 5 -19.24 -25.62 -8.27
CA ASN A 5 -18.69 -25.10 -7.01
C ASN A 5 -17.20 -24.73 -7.09
N PHE A 6 -16.40 -25.44 -7.90
CA PHE A 6 -14.95 -25.21 -7.95
C PHE A 6 -14.62 -23.88 -8.67
N LYS A 7 -15.46 -23.48 -9.63
CA LYS A 7 -15.30 -22.24 -10.38
C LYS A 7 -15.67 -21.01 -9.53
N GLU A 8 -16.70 -21.14 -8.69
CA GLU A 8 -17.11 -20.11 -7.74
C GLU A 8 -16.07 -19.92 -6.63
N GLU A 9 -15.49 -21.00 -6.10
CA GLU A 9 -14.39 -20.91 -5.14
C GLU A 9 -13.12 -20.27 -5.72
N LEU A 10 -12.78 -20.57 -6.97
CA LEU A 10 -11.64 -19.96 -7.65
C LEU A 10 -11.88 -18.47 -7.92
N MET A 11 -13.09 -18.09 -8.34
CA MET A 11 -13.49 -16.69 -8.55
C MET A 11 -13.52 -15.91 -7.24
N MET A 12 -14.00 -16.50 -6.14
CA MET A 12 -13.96 -15.90 -4.80
C MET A 12 -12.52 -15.75 -4.29
N ARG A 13 -11.65 -16.74 -4.54
CA ARG A 13 -10.22 -16.65 -4.22
C ARG A 13 -9.55 -15.53 -5.01
N GLU A 14 -9.76 -15.45 -6.32
CA GLU A 14 -9.25 -14.36 -7.17
C GLU A 14 -9.78 -12.99 -6.73
N PHE A 15 -11.06 -12.90 -6.33
CA PHE A 15 -11.66 -11.66 -5.84
C PHE A 15 -11.08 -11.21 -4.48
N ILE A 16 -10.81 -12.16 -3.57
CA ILE A 16 -10.16 -11.89 -2.28
C ILE A 16 -8.66 -11.60 -2.47
N GLU A 17 -8.00 -12.23 -3.44
CA GLU A 17 -6.60 -11.96 -3.82
C GLU A 17 -6.43 -10.60 -4.50
N GLY A 18 -7.48 -10.03 -5.10
CA GLY A 18 -7.50 -8.69 -5.68
C GLY A 18 -7.52 -7.54 -4.67
N SER A 19 -7.67 -7.83 -3.38
CA SER A 19 -7.67 -6.84 -2.30
C SER A 19 -6.25 -6.64 -1.76
N HIS A 20 -5.70 -5.43 -1.90
CA HIS A 20 -4.41 -5.09 -1.31
C HIS A 20 -4.43 -5.23 0.22
N LYS A 21 -3.65 -6.20 0.75
CA LYS A 21 -3.53 -6.46 2.20
C LYS A 21 -3.08 -5.24 3.01
N HIS A 22 -2.30 -4.37 2.39
CA HIS A 22 -1.80 -3.14 3.00
C HIS A 22 -2.13 -1.98 2.07
N THR A 23 -2.49 -0.85 2.66
CA THR A 23 -2.60 0.43 1.95
C THR A 23 -2.10 1.53 2.88
N ASN A 24 -1.17 2.35 2.41
CA ASN A 24 -0.59 3.47 3.13
C ASN A 24 -1.03 4.80 2.51
N SER A 25 -0.57 5.91 3.09
CA SER A 25 -1.02 7.26 2.69
C SER A 25 -0.67 7.65 1.25
N LEU A 26 0.30 6.97 0.60
CA LEU A 26 0.69 7.28 -0.77
C LEU A 26 -0.43 7.03 -1.80
N ILE A 27 -1.50 6.33 -1.44
CA ILE A 27 -2.68 6.15 -2.30
C ILE A 27 -3.34 7.48 -2.71
N HIS A 28 -3.08 8.56 -1.98
CA HIS A 28 -3.62 9.90 -2.24
C HIS A 28 -2.68 10.79 -3.06
N GLU A 29 -1.48 10.31 -3.39
CA GLU A 29 -0.52 11.06 -4.18
C GLU A 29 -0.86 11.05 -5.68
N LYS A 30 -0.37 12.07 -6.40
CA LYS A 30 -0.56 12.15 -7.85
C LYS A 30 0.58 11.49 -8.63
N SER A 31 1.73 11.32 -8.00
CA SER A 31 2.92 10.75 -8.65
C SER A 31 2.71 9.25 -8.92
N PRO A 32 2.82 8.80 -10.19
CA PRO A 32 2.74 7.37 -10.50
C PRO A 32 3.76 6.54 -9.72
N TYR A 33 4.96 7.08 -9.49
CA TYR A 33 6.01 6.43 -8.71
C TYR A 33 5.57 6.18 -7.26
N LEU A 34 4.95 7.17 -6.61
CA LEU A 34 4.50 7.02 -5.23
C LEU A 34 3.30 6.08 -5.13
N LEU A 35 2.39 6.13 -6.11
CA LEU A 35 1.21 5.25 -6.17
C LEU A 35 1.61 3.77 -6.31
N GLN A 36 2.69 3.45 -7.03
CA GLN A 36 3.22 2.08 -7.10
C GLN A 36 3.62 1.51 -5.74
N HIS A 37 3.88 2.37 -4.74
CA HIS A 37 4.25 1.98 -3.38
C HIS A 37 3.09 2.11 -2.37
N ALA A 38 1.90 2.50 -2.81
CA ALA A 38 0.73 2.71 -1.94
C ALA A 38 0.28 1.44 -1.21
N HIS A 39 0.52 0.26 -1.79
CA HIS A 39 0.09 -1.01 -1.23
C HIS A 39 1.20 -1.83 -0.58
N ASN A 40 2.40 -1.23 -0.45
CA ASN A 40 3.50 -1.86 0.24
C ASN A 40 3.20 -2.03 1.74
N PRO A 41 3.74 -3.08 2.38
CA PRO A 41 3.52 -3.35 3.81
C PRO A 41 4.11 -2.27 4.72
N VAL A 42 5.12 -1.54 4.23
CA VAL A 42 5.67 -0.38 4.93
C VAL A 42 4.66 0.76 4.85
N ASN A 43 4.35 1.36 6.01
CA ASN A 43 3.43 2.51 6.10
C ASN A 43 4.12 3.80 5.62
N TRP A 44 4.36 3.88 4.31
CA TRP A 44 4.98 5.04 3.68
C TRP A 44 4.11 6.29 3.82
N MET A 45 4.80 7.42 4.00
CA MET A 45 4.22 8.76 4.00
C MET A 45 4.95 9.60 2.97
N ALA A 46 4.21 10.44 2.25
CA ALA A 46 4.83 11.43 1.38
C ALA A 46 5.67 12.42 2.20
N TRP A 47 6.63 13.05 1.55
CA TRP A 47 7.44 14.08 2.18
C TRP A 47 6.57 15.26 2.59
N GLY A 48 6.60 15.63 3.87
CA GLY A 48 5.82 16.75 4.39
C GLY A 48 5.88 16.90 5.91
N ALA A 49 5.31 18.00 6.41
CA ALA A 49 5.31 18.33 7.84
C ALA A 49 4.65 17.26 8.72
N GLU A 50 3.68 16.52 8.19
CA GLU A 50 2.98 15.47 8.91
C GLU A 50 3.93 14.32 9.32
N ALA A 51 4.80 13.88 8.40
CA ALA A 51 5.76 12.81 8.66
C ALA A 51 6.73 13.18 9.79
N PHE A 52 7.24 14.42 9.78
CA PHE A 52 8.14 14.91 10.83
C PHE A 52 7.43 15.15 12.16
N THR A 53 6.20 15.67 12.13
CA THR A 53 5.37 15.82 13.34
C THR A 53 5.14 14.48 14.02
N LYS A 54 4.81 13.45 13.24
CA LYS A 54 4.63 12.08 13.72
C LYS A 54 5.94 11.51 14.29
N ALA A 55 7.05 11.64 13.58
CA ALA A 55 8.37 11.17 14.02
C ALA A 55 8.78 11.80 15.36
N LYS A 56 8.61 13.12 15.50
CA LYS A 56 8.88 13.85 16.75
C LYS A 56 7.97 13.40 17.90
N ARG A 57 6.67 13.22 17.64
CA ARG A 57 5.69 12.76 18.64
C ARG A 57 5.99 11.33 19.12
N GLU A 58 6.40 10.46 18.20
CA GLU A 58 6.69 9.05 18.52
C GLU A 58 8.13 8.81 19.00
N GLY A 59 9.00 9.83 18.97
CA GLY A 59 10.41 9.68 19.33
C GLY A 59 11.16 8.73 18.40
N LYS A 60 10.78 8.66 17.12
CA LYS A 60 11.37 7.75 16.12
C LYS A 60 12.14 8.53 15.05
N PRO A 61 13.26 7.98 14.54
CA PRO A 61 13.95 8.58 13.41
C PRO A 61 13.12 8.48 12.12
N VAL A 62 13.42 9.36 11.16
CA VAL A 62 12.82 9.32 9.82
C VAL A 62 13.73 8.51 8.89
N PHE A 63 13.17 7.48 8.26
CA PHE A 63 13.81 6.79 7.14
C PHE A 63 13.37 7.43 5.83
N LEU A 64 14.28 8.11 5.13
CA LEU A 64 14.01 8.77 3.85
C LEU A 64 14.47 7.88 2.69
N SER A 65 13.54 7.55 1.79
CA SER A 65 13.82 6.88 0.52
C SER A 65 13.47 7.84 -0.62
N VAL A 66 14.38 7.99 -1.58
CA VAL A 66 14.20 8.84 -2.76
C VAL A 66 14.51 8.00 -3.99
N GLY A 67 13.65 8.08 -4.99
CA GLY A 67 13.81 7.41 -6.27
C GLY A 67 13.36 8.29 -7.43
N TYR A 68 13.57 7.79 -8.64
CA TYR A 68 13.23 8.42 -9.90
C TYR A 68 12.56 7.38 -10.81
N SER A 69 11.75 7.82 -11.77
CA SER A 69 11.07 6.96 -12.76
C SER A 69 11.61 7.20 -14.16
#